data_AF-A0A2D7IVD8-F1
#
_entry.id   AF-A0A2D7IVD8-F1
#
_cell.length_a   1.000
_cell.length_b   1.000
_cell.length_c   1.000
_cell.angle_alpha   90.00
_cell.angle_beta   90.00
_cell.angle_gamma   90.00
#
_symmetry.space_group_name_H-M   'P 1'
#
loop_
_entity.id
_entity.type
_entity.pdbx_description
1 polymer ?
#
loop_
_entity_poly.entity_id
_entity_poly.type
_entity_poly.pdbx_seq_one_letter_code
_entity_poly.pdbx_strand_id
1 'polypeptide(L)'
;MATSAAKTFETAFETFSTTANDTMKKSYDRSMEMMGEMGDLQKKNMEAVAESSRITTKGVEELSTRAASFSREAFEKGVEAAKSMSSAQSVQEAMELQASYTKTAFEAYLEELNAMTGMFASLVREASAPLNTQAGQFVSIMQKSA
;
A
#
# COMPACT_ATOMS: atom_id res chain seq x y z
N MET A 1 -58.68 38.59 17.05
CA MET A 1 -58.19 37.25 16.67
C MET A 1 -57.62 37.21 15.23
N ALA A 2 -58.18 37.92 14.25
CA ALA A 2 -57.66 37.95 12.87
C ALA A 2 -56.21 38.48 12.74
N THR A 3 -55.83 39.48 13.54
CA THR A 3 -54.49 40.11 13.47
C THR A 3 -53.35 39.23 13.98
N SER A 4 -53.61 38.32 14.94
CA SER A 4 -52.56 37.40 15.43
C SER A 4 -52.31 36.26 14.44
N ALA A 5 -53.36 35.75 13.79
CA ALA A 5 -53.24 34.72 12.77
C ALA A 5 -52.45 35.20 11.53
N ALA A 6 -52.67 36.45 11.11
CA ALA A 6 -51.89 37.06 10.02
C ALA A 6 -50.40 37.18 10.37
N LYS A 7 -50.08 37.62 11.60
CA LYS A 7 -48.70 37.74 12.09
C LYS A 7 -48.00 36.38 12.24
N THR A 8 -48.72 35.36 12.69
CA THR A 8 -48.22 33.98 12.74
C THR A 8 -47.91 33.42 11.35
N PHE A 9 -48.78 33.70 10.36
CA PHE A 9 -48.55 33.31 8.97
C PHE A 9 -47.34 34.02 8.36
N GLU A 10 -47.20 35.33 8.60
CA GLU A 10 -46.09 36.14 8.10
C GLU A 10 -44.75 35.68 8.67
N THR A 11 -44.66 35.44 9.99
CA THR A 11 -43.46 34.86 10.62
C THR A 11 -43.16 33.45 10.13
N ALA A 12 -44.18 32.61 9.93
CA ALA A 12 -44.01 31.27 9.38
C ALA A 12 -43.50 31.32 7.93
N PHE A 13 -44.00 32.25 7.12
CA PHE A 13 -43.55 32.46 5.75
C PHE A 13 -42.12 33.01 5.67
N GLU A 14 -41.75 33.99 6.50
CA GLU A 14 -40.38 34.49 6.58
C GLU A 14 -39.40 33.40 7.06
N THR A 15 -39.77 32.65 8.09
CA THR A 15 -38.94 31.55 8.61
C THR A 15 -38.76 30.46 7.55
N PHE A 16 -39.85 30.09 6.87
CA PHE A 16 -39.81 29.13 5.77
C PHE A 16 -38.96 29.64 4.61
N SER A 17 -39.17 30.87 4.16
CA SER A 17 -38.45 31.49 3.03
C SER A 17 -36.95 31.60 3.32
N THR A 18 -36.57 32.03 4.52
CA THR A 18 -35.16 32.10 4.94
C THR A 18 -34.54 30.71 5.06
N THR A 19 -35.22 29.76 5.70
CA THR A 19 -34.73 28.38 5.83
C THR A 19 -34.61 27.70 4.46
N ALA A 20 -35.57 27.92 3.56
CA ALA A 20 -35.55 27.40 2.20
C ALA A 20 -34.40 28.00 1.39
N ASN A 21 -34.18 29.32 1.47
CA ASN A 21 -33.05 29.98 0.80
C ASN A 21 -31.69 29.50 1.34
N ASP A 22 -31.55 29.34 2.65
CA ASP A 22 -30.31 28.83 3.26
C ASP A 22 -30.06 27.36 2.91
N THR A 23 -31.12 26.54 2.87
CA THR A 23 -31.02 25.14 2.46
C THR A 23 -30.64 25.04 0.98
N MET A 24 -31.23 25.87 0.11
CA MET A 24 -30.84 25.92 -1.30
C MET A 24 -29.38 26.36 -1.49
N LYS A 25 -28.93 27.41 -0.80
CA LYS A 25 -27.52 27.85 -0.87
C LYS A 25 -26.57 26.75 -0.40
N LYS A 26 -26.84 26.12 0.74
CA LYS A 26 -26.03 24.99 1.25
C LYS A 26 -26.02 23.81 0.28
N SER A 27 -27.16 23.49 -0.34
CA SER A 27 -27.25 22.44 -1.35
C SER A 27 -26.43 22.76 -2.59
N TYR A 28 -26.41 24.03 -3.01
CA TYR A 28 -25.62 24.49 -4.15
C TYR A 28 -24.11 24.44 -3.84
N ASP A 29 -23.70 24.97 -2.69
CA ASP A 29 -22.29 24.95 -2.26
C ASP A 29 -21.78 23.50 -2.12
N ARG A 30 -22.58 22.61 -1.53
CA ARG A 30 -22.28 21.17 -1.41
C ARG A 30 -22.17 20.49 -2.78
N SER A 31 -23.05 20.84 -3.73
CA SER A 31 -22.98 20.30 -5.10
C SER A 31 -21.72 20.75 -5.83
N MET A 32 -21.32 22.01 -5.67
CA MET A 32 -20.08 22.55 -6.23
C MET A 32 -18.84 21.91 -5.60
N GLU A 33 -18.81 21.75 -4.28
CA GLU A 33 -17.74 21.05 -3.56
C GLU A 33 -17.60 19.60 -4.06
N MET A 34 -18.71 18.86 -4.17
CA MET A 34 -18.70 17.48 -4.67
C MET A 34 -18.16 17.36 -6.10
N MET A 35 -18.52 18.29 -7.00
CA MET A 35 -17.97 18.28 -8.37
C MET A 35 -16.45 18.48 -8.36
N GLY A 36 -15.94 19.36 -7.50
CA GLY A 36 -14.50 19.55 -7.29
C GLY A 36 -13.82 18.29 -6.75
N GLU A 37 -14.37 17.70 -5.69
CA GLU A 37 -13.84 16.48 -5.06
C GLU A 37 -13.83 15.28 -6.03
N MET A 38 -14.86 15.14 -6.88
CA MET A 38 -14.91 14.08 -7.89
C MET A 38 -13.86 14.27 -9.00
N GLY A 39 -13.63 15.50 -9.45
CA GLY A 39 -12.56 15.82 -10.39
C GLY A 39 -11.18 15.50 -9.80
N ASP A 40 -10.96 15.87 -8.55
CA ASP A 40 -9.73 15.54 -7.81
C ASP A 40 -9.55 14.03 -7.61
N LEU A 41 -10.63 13.30 -7.30
CA LEU A 41 -10.60 11.85 -7.17
C LEU A 41 -10.18 11.18 -8.48
N GLN A 42 -10.70 11.64 -9.63
CA GLN A 42 -10.28 11.12 -10.92
C GLN A 42 -8.78 11.30 -11.16
N LYS A 43 -8.24 12.49 -10.85
CA LYS A 43 -6.80 12.76 -10.96
C LYS A 43 -5.99 11.88 -10.00
N LYS A 44 -6.39 11.81 -8.73
CA LYS A 44 -5.71 11.01 -7.68
C LYS A 44 -5.77 9.51 -7.97
N ASN A 45 -6.79 9.01 -8.66
CA ASN A 45 -6.84 7.63 -9.13
C ASN A 45 -5.73 7.33 -10.14
N MET A 46 -5.47 8.24 -11.08
CA MET A 46 -4.36 8.08 -12.03
C MET A 46 -3.00 8.13 -11.32
N GLU A 47 -2.83 9.06 -10.39
CA GLU A 47 -1.63 9.16 -9.56
C GLU A 47 -1.42 7.90 -8.70
N ALA A 48 -2.50 7.35 -8.14
CA ALA A 48 -2.44 6.13 -7.34
C ALA A 48 -2.02 4.91 -8.17
N VAL A 49 -2.51 4.76 -9.40
CA VAL A 49 -2.06 3.70 -10.31
C VAL A 49 -0.58 3.87 -10.68
N ALA A 50 -0.16 5.11 -10.96
CA ALA A 50 1.24 5.41 -11.26
C ALA A 50 2.16 5.08 -10.08
N GLU A 51 1.78 5.47 -8.86
CA GLU A 51 2.56 5.16 -7.66
C GLU A 51 2.58 3.67 -7.35
N SER A 52 1.45 2.97 -7.48
CA SER A 52 1.37 1.51 -7.32
C SER A 52 2.30 0.78 -8.29
N SER A 53 2.36 1.27 -9.54
CA SER A 53 3.27 0.74 -10.56
C SER A 53 4.73 1.00 -10.20
N ARG A 54 5.05 2.21 -9.73
CA ARG A 54 6.40 2.58 -9.29
C ARG A 54 6.88 1.72 -8.12
N ILE A 55 6.02 1.51 -7.12
CA ILE A 55 6.29 0.63 -5.97
C ILE A 55 6.55 -0.79 -6.46
N THR A 56 5.70 -1.30 -7.36
CA THR A 56 5.85 -2.64 -7.94
C THR A 56 7.20 -2.80 -8.65
N THR A 57 7.56 -1.86 -9.53
CA THR A 57 8.84 -1.88 -10.25
C THR A 57 10.02 -1.90 -9.28
N LYS A 58 10.02 -1.02 -8.27
CA LYS A 58 11.08 -0.98 -7.26
C LYS A 58 11.19 -2.26 -6.45
N GLY A 59 10.06 -2.83 -6.02
CA GLY A 59 10.09 -4.10 -5.29
C GLY A 59 10.64 -5.26 -6.12
N VAL A 60 10.36 -5.28 -7.43
CA VAL A 60 10.95 -6.26 -8.36
C VAL A 60 12.46 -6.05 -8.51
N GLU A 61 12.91 -4.80 -8.62
CA GLU A 61 14.34 -4.47 -8.66
C GLU A 61 15.05 -4.95 -7.38
N GLU A 62 14.48 -4.65 -6.21
CA GLU A 62 15.02 -5.06 -4.92
C GLU A 62 15.09 -6.59 -4.77
N LEU A 63 14.02 -7.31 -5.13
CA LEU A 63 14.01 -8.77 -5.16
C LEU A 63 15.09 -9.34 -6.09
N SER A 64 15.25 -8.75 -7.27
CA SER A 64 16.24 -9.18 -8.26
C SER A 64 17.68 -8.94 -7.77
N THR A 65 17.93 -7.77 -7.20
CA THR A 65 19.23 -7.44 -6.59
C THR A 65 19.56 -8.40 -5.45
N ARG A 66 18.59 -8.70 -4.59
CA ARG A 66 18.78 -9.63 -3.47
C ARG A 66 19.11 -11.04 -3.95
N ALA A 67 18.36 -11.57 -4.93
CA ALA A 67 18.62 -12.88 -5.50
C ALA A 67 20.02 -12.97 -6.15
N ALA A 68 20.46 -11.91 -6.83
CA ALA A 68 21.81 -11.84 -7.39
C ALA A 68 22.89 -11.83 -6.31
N SER A 69 22.67 -11.07 -5.22
CA SER A 69 23.58 -11.05 -4.06
C SER A 69 23.68 -12.42 -3.39
N PHE A 70 22.56 -13.08 -3.13
CA PHE A 70 22.54 -14.43 -2.56
C PHE A 70 23.28 -15.44 -3.45
N SER A 71 23.08 -15.35 -4.78
CA SER A 71 23.78 -16.22 -5.73
C SER A 71 25.30 -16.03 -5.69
N ARG A 72 25.75 -14.78 -5.56
CA ARG A 72 27.18 -14.46 -5.41
C ARG A 72 27.73 -15.02 -4.10
N GLU A 73 27.03 -14.82 -2.99
CA GLU A 73 27.45 -15.32 -1.68
C GLU A 73 27.50 -16.86 -1.65
N ALA A 74 26.51 -17.53 -2.25
CA ALA A 74 26.50 -18.98 -2.37
C ALA A 74 27.70 -19.51 -3.18
N PHE A 75 28.09 -18.80 -4.25
CA PHE A 75 29.28 -19.12 -5.02
C PHE A 75 30.57 -18.97 -4.21
N GLU A 76 30.72 -17.85 -3.49
CA GLU A 76 31.87 -17.59 -2.61
C GLU A 76 32.00 -18.66 -1.53
N LYS A 77 30.90 -19.01 -0.86
CA LYS A 77 30.83 -20.10 0.13
C LYS A 77 31.19 -21.47 -0.47
N GLY A 78 30.78 -21.74 -1.71
CA GLY A 78 31.14 -22.98 -2.42
C GLY A 78 32.63 -23.07 -2.70
N VAL A 79 33.26 -21.97 -3.13
CA VAL A 79 34.72 -21.89 -3.34
C VAL A 79 35.46 -22.10 -2.02
N GLU A 80 34.99 -21.48 -0.94
CA GLU A 80 35.56 -21.66 0.40
C GLU A 80 35.47 -23.12 0.85
N ALA A 81 34.31 -23.76 0.69
CA ALA A 81 34.12 -25.17 1.02
C ALA A 81 35.05 -26.08 0.23
N ALA A 82 35.21 -25.84 -1.08
CA ALA A 82 36.14 -26.60 -1.93
C ALA A 82 37.59 -26.44 -1.46
N LYS A 83 38.00 -25.22 -1.09
CA LYS A 83 39.34 -24.96 -0.55
C LYS A 83 39.55 -25.72 0.77
N SER A 84 38.62 -25.63 1.70
CA SER A 84 38.68 -26.34 2.99
C SER A 84 38.74 -27.85 2.80
N MET A 85 37.95 -28.39 1.88
CA MET A 85 37.95 -29.82 1.54
C MET A 85 39.30 -30.27 0.98
N SER A 86 39.93 -29.45 0.13
CA SER A 86 41.25 -29.77 -0.46
C SER A 86 42.38 -29.82 0.58
N SER A 87 42.22 -29.17 1.72
CA SER A 87 43.16 -29.18 2.84
C SER A 87 42.89 -30.26 3.89
N ALA A 88 41.80 -31.05 3.74
CA ALA A 88 41.47 -32.09 4.69
C ALA A 88 42.56 -33.18 4.73
N GLN A 89 43.01 -33.53 5.93
CA GLN A 89 44.09 -34.50 6.16
C GLN A 89 43.56 -35.92 6.35
N SER A 90 42.25 -36.08 6.53
CA SER A 90 41.59 -37.38 6.74
C SER A 90 40.17 -37.41 6.17
N VAL A 91 39.64 -38.63 5.98
CA VAL A 91 38.24 -38.84 5.56
C VAL A 91 37.26 -38.32 6.61
N GLN A 92 37.59 -38.44 7.90
CA GLN A 92 36.73 -37.95 8.97
C GLN A 92 36.62 -36.42 8.95
N GLU A 93 37.75 -35.71 8.80
CA GLU A 93 37.77 -34.26 8.65
C GLU A 93 36.99 -33.81 7.40
N ALA A 94 37.15 -34.51 6.28
CA ALA A 94 36.36 -34.25 5.07
C ALA A 94 34.84 -34.40 5.30
N MET A 95 34.41 -35.43 6.03
CA MET A 95 33.00 -35.61 6.37
C MET A 95 32.47 -34.49 7.28
N GLU A 96 33.25 -34.06 8.27
CA GLU A 96 32.90 -32.95 9.16
C GLU A 96 32.77 -31.62 8.38
N LEU A 97 33.70 -31.34 7.46
CA LEU A 97 33.65 -30.17 6.59
C LEU A 97 32.41 -30.18 5.67
N GLN A 98 32.10 -31.33 5.07
CA GLN A 98 30.93 -31.47 4.20
C GLN A 98 29.62 -31.29 4.98
N ALA A 99 29.54 -31.86 6.20
CA ALA A 99 28.37 -31.72 7.06
C ALA A 99 28.17 -30.26 7.50
N SER A 100 29.25 -29.57 7.87
CA SER A 100 29.23 -28.15 8.23
C SER A 100 28.78 -27.27 7.07
N TYR A 101 29.34 -27.48 5.87
CA TYR A 101 28.93 -26.77 4.65
C TYR A 101 27.45 -26.98 4.35
N THR A 102 26.98 -28.23 4.37
CA THR A 102 25.58 -28.58 4.08
C THR A 102 24.63 -27.90 5.07
N LYS A 103 24.96 -27.95 6.36
CA LYS A 103 24.17 -27.27 7.40
C LYS A 103 24.11 -25.76 7.16
N THR A 104 25.25 -25.13 6.92
CA THR A 104 25.36 -23.68 6.69
C THR A 104 24.62 -23.25 5.43
N ALA A 105 24.74 -24.01 4.35
CA ALA A 105 24.03 -23.75 3.09
C ALA A 105 22.51 -23.87 3.26
N PHE A 106 22.05 -24.85 4.05
CA PHE A 106 20.64 -25.02 4.35
C PHE A 106 20.07 -23.89 5.20
N GLU A 107 20.79 -23.47 6.25
CA GLU A 107 20.41 -22.34 7.10
C GLU A 107 20.33 -21.04 6.28
N ALA A 108 21.33 -20.77 5.44
CA ALA A 108 21.34 -19.59 4.57
C ALA A 108 20.19 -19.60 3.55
N TYR A 109 19.85 -20.77 2.98
CA TYR A 109 18.72 -20.89 2.06
C TYR A 109 17.38 -20.62 2.75
N LEU A 110 17.16 -21.16 3.94
CA LEU A 110 15.93 -20.91 4.70
C LEU A 110 15.81 -19.44 5.10
N GLU A 111 16.93 -18.81 5.49
CA GLU A 111 16.96 -17.38 5.79
C GLU A 111 16.55 -16.55 4.55
N GLU A 112 17.12 -16.84 3.39
CA GLU A 112 16.82 -16.13 2.16
C GLU A 112 15.37 -16.34 1.71
N LEU A 113 14.84 -17.57 1.82
CA LEU A 113 13.45 -17.87 1.52
C LEU A 113 12.48 -17.05 2.38
N ASN A 114 12.75 -16.96 3.69
CA ASN A 114 11.94 -16.16 4.61
C ASN A 114 12.01 -14.67 4.26
N ALA A 115 13.21 -14.16 3.96
CA ALA A 115 13.41 -12.78 3.58
C ALA A 115 12.67 -12.42 2.28
N MET A 116 12.81 -13.22 1.23
CA MET A 116 12.12 -13.03 -0.04
C MET A 116 10.59 -13.08 0.12
N THR A 117 10.08 -14.00 0.96
CA THR A 117 8.64 -14.10 1.25
C THR A 117 8.13 -12.84 1.96
N GLY A 118 8.87 -12.33 2.95
CA GLY A 118 8.54 -11.09 3.66
C GLY A 118 8.57 -9.86 2.76
N MET A 119 9.56 -9.77 1.86
CA MET A 119 9.66 -8.70 0.85
C MET A 119 8.47 -8.75 -0.11
N PHE A 120 8.12 -9.93 -0.62
CA PHE A 120 6.99 -10.08 -1.53
C PHE A 120 5.66 -9.70 -0.87
N ALA A 121 5.43 -10.14 0.38
CA ALA A 121 4.25 -9.75 1.13
C ALA A 121 4.18 -8.23 1.35
N SER A 122 5.31 -7.60 1.65
CA SER A 122 5.40 -6.14 1.82
C SER A 122 5.13 -5.42 0.51
N LEU A 123 5.67 -5.90 -0.60
CA LEU A 123 5.43 -5.36 -1.93
C LEU A 123 3.95 -5.34 -2.28
N VAL A 124 3.24 -6.45 -2.08
CA VAL A 124 1.79 -6.53 -2.35
C VAL A 124 1.02 -5.53 -1.49
N ARG A 125 1.34 -5.45 -0.20
CA ARG A 125 0.71 -4.51 0.73
C ARG A 125 0.92 -3.06 0.30
N GLU A 126 2.16 -2.70 -0.03
CA GLU A 126 2.55 -1.34 -0.39
C GLU A 126 2.01 -0.94 -1.77
N ALA A 127 2.07 -1.83 -2.76
CA ALA A 127 1.53 -1.58 -4.09
C ALA A 127 0.01 -1.43 -4.09
N SER A 128 -0.71 -2.05 -3.15
CA SER A 128 -2.17 -1.93 -3.05
C SER A 128 -2.64 -0.71 -2.25
N ALA A 129 -1.77 -0.13 -1.41
CA ALA A 129 -2.14 0.96 -0.50
C ALA A 129 -2.65 2.24 -1.20
N PRO A 130 -2.05 2.70 -2.32
CA PRO A 130 -2.55 3.88 -3.03
C PRO A 130 -3.98 3.69 -3.53
N LEU A 131 -4.29 2.51 -4.08
CA LEU A 131 -5.63 2.18 -4.59
C LEU A 131 -6.66 2.11 -3.45
N ASN A 132 -6.30 1.46 -2.34
CA ASN A 132 -7.17 1.38 -1.16
C ASN A 132 -7.47 2.76 -0.57
N THR A 133 -6.49 3.66 -0.59
CA THR A 133 -6.67 5.05 -0.15
C THR A 133 -7.72 5.75 -0.99
N GLN A 134 -7.68 5.63 -2.32
CA GLN A 134 -8.67 6.27 -3.19
C GLN A 134 -10.06 5.65 -3.08
N ALA A 135 -10.16 4.33 -2.90
CA ALA A 135 -11.43 3.68 -2.62
C ALA A 135 -12.09 4.25 -1.33
N GLY A 136 -11.29 4.48 -0.29
CA GLY A 136 -11.75 5.14 0.95
C GLY A 136 -12.17 6.60 0.74
N GLN A 137 -11.46 7.35 -0.11
CA GLN A 137 -11.84 8.72 -0.48
C GLN A 137 -13.18 8.76 -1.21
N PHE A 138 -13.42 7.84 -2.15
CA PHE A 138 -14.70 7.73 -2.84
C PHE A 138 -15.87 7.48 -1.87
N VAL A 139 -15.72 6.53 -0.94
CA VAL A 139 -16.74 6.27 0.09
C VAL A 139 -16.99 7.51 0.94
N SER A 140 -15.94 8.26 1.27
CA SER A 140 -16.07 9.51 2.05
C SER A 140 -16.87 10.57 1.30
N ILE A 141 -16.65 10.74 -0.01
CA ILE A 141 -17.43 11.66 -0.86
C ILE A 141 -18.91 11.24 -0.88
N MET A 142 -19.19 9.94 -0.98
CA MET A 142 -20.57 9.42 -0.96
C MET A 142 -21.26 9.60 0.41
N GLN A 143 -20.52 9.48 1.51
CA GLN A 143 -21.07 9.78 2.84
C GLN A 143 -21.34 11.26 3.03
N LYS A 144 -20.52 12.12 2.42
CA LYS A 144 -20.76 13.57 2.35
C LYS A 144 -21.89 13.93 1.39
N SER A 145 -22.49 13.02 0.63
CA SER A 145 -23.61 13.36 -0.27
C SER A 145 -24.97 12.96 0.29
N ALA A 146 -25.00 11.99 1.22
CA ALA A 146 -26.15 11.67 2.06
C ALA A 146 -26.42 12.77 3.12
#